data_AF-A0A0F8VG91-F1
#
_entry.id   AF-A0A0F8VG91-F1
#
_cell.length_a   1.000
_cell.length_b   1.000
_cell.length_c   1.000
_cell.angle_alpha   90.00
_cell.angle_beta   90.00
_cell.angle_gamma   90.00
#
_symmetry.space_group_name_H-M   'P 1'
#
loop_
_entity.id
_entity.type
_entity.pdbx_description
1 polymer ?
#
loop_
_entity_poly.entity_id
_entity_poly.type
_entity_poly.pdbx_seq_one_letter_code
_entity_poly.pdbx_strand_id
1 'polypeptide(L)'
;MSENSKINSINIGSTKFETIPIKDSELLIIDSVIQDFAPEIEQLYQIREDESEEQQIKTGRLHENRILGIILKFYLGGKKNITTGEVEHEYKKYFKEIARSTISTYLNMLKKESTLYKERDGRVVYYIFYEDPPIDINPFWFTRIFCIVPAYFERALYFSKVFNKADKYVDQYIKKFHSEIRRTLIRNFKFLTGLIILNIFKNRSSKCVLCQFSRREIYGKLEEMMKIAIKDRSDVLPEDLLETLVQSFSEIPSFNGIYLKEKKSREDVVENILKFADDYKKDLEFQIMVSTRRKALRVKQKEASGNQDLEI
;
A
#
# COMPACT_ATOMS: atom_id res chain seq x y z
N MET A 1 -33.29 4.30 -5.30
CA MET A 1 -32.94 4.04 -3.89
C MET A 1 -31.43 4.03 -3.80
N SER A 2 -30.83 5.07 -3.21
CA SER A 2 -29.42 5.39 -3.38
C SER A 2 -28.53 4.69 -2.35
N GLU A 3 -27.42 4.11 -2.79
CA GLU A 3 -26.29 3.61 -1.98
C GLU A 3 -25.64 4.69 -1.08
N ASN A 4 -26.11 5.94 -1.18
CA ASN A 4 -25.57 7.15 -0.53
C ASN A 4 -25.73 7.21 1.00
N SER A 5 -26.48 6.32 1.66
CA SER A 5 -26.61 6.34 3.13
C SER A 5 -25.48 5.61 3.87
N LYS A 6 -24.64 4.83 3.17
CA LYS A 6 -23.62 3.99 3.82
C LYS A 6 -22.31 4.69 4.14
N ILE A 7 -21.94 5.75 3.40
CA ILE A 7 -20.64 6.41 3.60
C ILE A 7 -20.69 7.39 4.78
N ASN A 8 -21.82 8.04 5.01
CA ASN A 8 -21.97 9.05 6.07
C ASN A 8 -22.44 8.48 7.42
N SER A 9 -22.74 7.17 7.50
CA SER A 9 -23.19 6.50 8.73
C SER A 9 -22.18 5.51 9.30
N ILE A 10 -20.96 5.40 8.74
CA ILE A 10 -19.86 4.73 9.44
C ILE A 10 -19.35 5.71 10.49
N ASN A 11 -20.15 5.83 11.55
CA ASN A 11 -19.67 6.18 12.87
C ASN A 11 -18.57 5.14 13.16
N ILE A 12 -17.32 5.51 12.90
CA ILE A 12 -16.17 4.89 13.54
C ILE A 12 -16.49 5.13 15.01
N GLY A 13 -17.08 4.13 15.66
CA GLY A 13 -17.69 4.29 16.98
C GLY A 13 -16.73 4.98 17.94
N SER A 14 -17.26 5.50 19.03
CA SER A 14 -16.61 6.20 20.14
C SER A 14 -15.31 5.60 20.72
N THR A 15 -14.74 4.56 20.12
CA THR A 15 -13.35 4.13 20.27
C THR A 15 -12.42 5.18 19.63
N LYS A 16 -11.73 5.96 20.46
CA LYS A 16 -10.48 6.62 20.04
C LYS A 16 -9.53 5.52 19.56
N PHE A 17 -9.46 5.29 18.26
CA PHE A 17 -8.48 4.38 17.70
C PHE A 17 -7.12 5.07 17.81
N GLU A 18 -6.22 4.54 18.64
CA GLU A 18 -4.81 4.95 18.63
C GLU A 18 -4.15 4.40 17.35
N THR A 19 -4.45 5.04 16.22
CA THR A 19 -3.69 4.81 15.00
C THR A 19 -2.28 5.32 15.22
N ILE A 20 -1.25 4.51 14.96
CA ILE A 20 0.12 5.00 14.96
C ILE A 20 0.30 5.87 13.72
N PRO A 21 0.41 7.21 13.86
CA PRO A 21 0.65 8.05 12.71
C PRO A 21 1.98 7.68 12.08
N ILE A 22 2.08 7.80 10.76
CA ILE A 22 3.36 7.67 10.08
C ILE A 22 4.26 8.81 10.56
N LYS A 23 5.27 8.48 11.38
CA LYS A 23 6.29 9.43 11.84
C LYS A 23 7.57 9.36 11.02
N ASP A 24 7.71 8.33 10.19
CA ASP A 24 8.88 8.13 9.34
C ASP A 24 8.80 9.04 8.11
N SER A 25 9.82 9.86 7.91
CA SER A 25 9.86 10.88 6.86
C SER A 25 9.86 10.32 5.44
N GLU A 26 10.29 9.07 5.23
CA GLU A 26 10.24 8.44 3.91
C GLU A 26 8.80 8.07 3.54
N LEU A 27 8.03 7.58 4.52
CA LEU A 27 6.64 7.17 4.32
C LEU A 27 5.69 8.38 4.20
N LEU A 28 6.05 9.56 4.72
CA LEU A 28 5.28 10.81 4.54
C LEU A 28 5.11 11.22 3.07
N ILE A 29 5.97 10.73 2.17
CA ILE A 29 5.80 10.92 0.72
C ILE A 29 4.48 10.31 0.23
N ILE A 30 3.96 9.29 0.92
CA ILE A 30 2.66 8.69 0.61
C ILE A 30 1.54 9.67 0.96
N ASP A 31 1.62 10.36 2.11
CA ASP A 31 0.62 11.35 2.53
C ASP A 31 0.39 12.42 1.46
N SER A 32 1.47 12.95 0.86
CA SER A 32 1.34 13.99 -0.17
C SER A 32 0.51 13.50 -1.36
N VAL A 33 0.66 12.23 -1.73
CA VAL A 33 -0.10 11.64 -2.85
C VAL A 33 -1.54 11.35 -2.45
N ILE A 34 -1.77 10.85 -1.23
CA ILE A 34 -3.12 10.59 -0.73
C ILE A 34 -3.90 11.90 -0.59
N GLN A 35 -3.32 12.95 -0.03
CA GLN A 35 -3.93 14.27 0.08
C GLN A 35 -4.30 14.87 -1.30
N ASP A 36 -3.40 14.72 -2.29
CA ASP A 36 -3.63 15.19 -3.66
C ASP A 36 -4.73 14.38 -4.37
N PHE A 37 -4.64 13.04 -4.31
CA PHE A 37 -5.43 12.15 -5.15
C PHE A 37 -6.73 11.63 -4.50
N ALA A 38 -6.71 11.33 -3.21
CA ALA A 38 -7.82 10.74 -2.46
C ALA A 38 -7.84 11.20 -0.99
N PRO A 39 -8.04 12.50 -0.72
CA PRO A 39 -7.99 13.05 0.64
C PRO A 39 -9.02 12.41 1.58
N GLU A 40 -10.11 11.86 1.05
CA GLU A 40 -11.15 11.18 1.84
C GLU A 40 -10.66 9.92 2.59
N ILE A 41 -9.51 9.36 2.23
CA ILE A 41 -8.91 8.19 2.90
C ILE A 41 -7.64 8.51 3.70
N GLU A 42 -7.27 9.79 3.82
CA GLU A 42 -6.02 10.25 4.47
C GLU A 42 -5.83 9.65 5.87
N GLN A 43 -6.86 9.66 6.70
CA GLN A 43 -6.77 9.15 8.08
C GLN A 43 -6.81 7.61 8.16
N LEU A 44 -7.14 6.94 7.07
CA LEU A 44 -7.51 5.52 7.07
C LEU A 44 -6.42 4.64 6.48
N TYR A 45 -5.74 5.11 5.44
CA TYR A 45 -4.75 4.29 4.74
C TYR A 45 -3.56 3.91 5.65
N GLN A 46 -3.26 4.75 6.65
CA GLN A 46 -2.17 4.52 7.61
C GLN A 46 -2.51 3.54 8.74
N ILE A 47 -3.76 3.07 8.84
CA ILE A 47 -4.20 2.14 9.90
C ILE A 47 -3.32 0.88 9.89
N ARG A 48 -2.66 0.67 11.04
CA ARG A 48 -1.83 -0.48 11.37
C ARG A 48 -2.18 -0.87 12.80
N GLU A 49 -2.65 -2.09 12.98
CA GLU A 49 -2.98 -2.56 14.31
C GLU A 49 -1.73 -2.94 15.09
N ASP A 50 -1.68 -2.45 16.33
CA ASP A 50 -0.56 -2.69 17.23
C ASP A 50 -0.92 -3.08 18.65
N GLU A 51 -2.18 -2.92 19.04
CA GLU A 51 -2.64 -3.15 20.41
C GLU A 51 -3.09 -4.59 20.68
N SER A 52 -2.76 -5.55 19.80
CA SER A 52 -3.04 -6.95 20.09
C SER A 52 -2.21 -7.50 21.26
N GLU A 53 -1.37 -6.69 21.91
CA GLU A 53 -0.77 -7.03 23.22
C GLU A 53 -1.81 -7.06 24.35
N GLU A 54 -2.89 -6.25 24.29
CA GLU A 54 -3.94 -6.23 25.33
C GLU A 54 -4.91 -7.42 25.22
N GLN A 55 -5.05 -7.98 24.02
CA GLN A 55 -5.76 -9.23 23.81
C GLN A 55 -4.73 -10.34 23.98
N GLN A 56 -4.84 -11.17 25.01
CA GLN A 56 -3.90 -12.23 25.45
C GLN A 56 -3.54 -13.35 24.41
N ILE A 57 -3.49 -13.03 23.12
CA ILE A 57 -3.20 -13.92 22.01
C ILE A 57 -1.69 -13.89 21.75
N LYS A 58 -0.98 -14.84 22.35
CA LYS A 58 0.36 -15.35 21.92
C LYS A 58 1.26 -14.30 21.25
N THR A 59 1.64 -13.26 21.99
CA THR A 59 2.48 -12.13 21.54
C THR A 59 3.73 -12.56 20.76
N GLY A 60 4.33 -13.71 21.11
CA GLY A 60 5.47 -14.28 20.39
C GLY A 60 5.25 -14.53 18.90
N ARG A 61 4.11 -15.14 18.52
CA ARG A 61 3.83 -15.45 17.12
C ARG A 61 3.56 -14.21 16.28
N LEU A 62 3.05 -13.14 16.90
CA LEU A 62 2.84 -11.86 16.24
C LEU A 62 4.19 -11.22 15.87
N HIS A 63 5.15 -11.20 16.79
CA HIS A 63 6.46 -10.63 16.52
C HIS A 63 7.22 -11.44 15.47
N GLU A 64 7.16 -12.78 15.52
CA GLU A 64 7.68 -13.65 14.45
C GLU A 64 7.08 -13.29 13.09
N ASN A 65 5.74 -13.18 13.01
CA ASN A 65 5.03 -12.81 11.79
C ASN A 65 5.45 -11.44 11.24
N ARG A 66 5.60 -10.44 12.12
CA ARG A 66 6.06 -9.09 11.75
C ARG A 66 7.53 -9.07 11.30
N ILE A 67 8.40 -9.79 12.01
CA ILE A 67 9.83 -9.91 11.64
C ILE A 67 9.96 -10.59 10.27
N LEU A 68 9.24 -11.69 10.04
CA LEU A 68 9.20 -12.34 8.74
C LEU A 68 8.64 -11.41 7.66
N GLY A 69 7.64 -10.58 7.98
CA GLY A 69 7.13 -9.54 7.08
C GLY A 69 8.16 -8.48 6.68
N ILE A 70 9.03 -8.07 7.60
CA ILE A 70 10.14 -7.14 7.32
C ILE A 70 11.21 -7.80 6.46
N ILE A 71 11.56 -9.06 6.76
CA ILE A 71 12.52 -9.83 5.95
C ILE A 71 11.95 -10.03 4.54
N LEU A 72 10.66 -10.34 4.41
CA LEU A 72 9.96 -10.41 3.13
C LEU A 72 10.06 -9.09 2.36
N LYS A 73 9.86 -7.94 3.02
CA LYS A 73 10.01 -6.62 2.40
C LYS A 73 11.40 -6.42 1.80
N PHE A 74 12.47 -6.77 2.53
CA PHE A 74 13.84 -6.72 2.01
C PHE A 74 14.05 -7.69 0.83
N TYR A 75 13.59 -8.93 0.97
CA TYR A 75 13.70 -9.96 -0.06
C TYR A 75 13.03 -9.52 -1.36
N LEU A 76 11.82 -8.96 -1.29
CA LEU A 76 11.10 -8.42 -2.44
C LEU A 76 11.80 -7.19 -3.04
N GLY A 77 12.56 -6.45 -2.24
CA GLY A 77 13.44 -5.37 -2.68
C GLY A 77 14.79 -5.83 -3.26
N GLY A 78 15.05 -7.13 -3.31
CA GLY A 78 16.29 -7.72 -3.86
C GLY A 78 17.41 -7.91 -2.84
N LYS A 79 17.19 -7.56 -1.57
CA LYS A 79 18.17 -7.74 -0.50
C LYS A 79 17.89 -9.03 0.27
N LYS A 80 18.80 -10.01 0.16
CA LYS A 80 18.68 -11.30 0.84
C LYS A 80 19.35 -11.35 2.22
N ASN A 81 20.46 -10.61 2.39
CA ASN A 81 21.25 -10.62 3.61
C ASN A 81 20.80 -9.50 4.53
N ILE A 82 20.17 -9.85 5.65
CA ILE A 82 19.51 -8.88 6.53
C ILE A 82 20.06 -9.00 7.95
N THR A 83 20.48 -7.89 8.53
CA THR A 83 21.03 -7.85 9.90
C THR A 83 19.94 -7.59 10.95
N THR A 84 20.19 -7.94 12.21
CA THR A 84 19.27 -7.60 13.31
C THR A 84 19.01 -6.10 13.42
N GLY A 85 20.02 -5.25 13.17
CA GLY A 85 19.86 -3.80 13.25
C GLY A 85 18.96 -3.25 12.14
N GLU A 86 18.96 -3.89 10.97
CA GLU A 86 18.05 -3.52 9.87
C GLU A 86 16.62 -3.94 10.16
N VAL A 87 16.43 -5.13 10.74
CA VAL A 87 15.10 -5.57 11.20
C VAL A 87 14.56 -4.60 12.26
N GLU A 88 15.37 -4.24 13.25
CA GLU A 88 15.02 -3.25 14.28
C GLU A 88 14.64 -1.90 13.68
N HIS A 89 15.47 -1.37 12.79
CA HIS A 89 15.24 -0.09 12.16
C HIS A 89 13.93 -0.07 11.35
N GLU A 90 13.64 -1.12 10.59
CA GLU A 90 12.39 -1.22 9.83
C GLU A 90 11.19 -1.52 10.73
N TYR A 91 11.35 -2.30 11.80
CA TYR A 91 10.25 -2.68 12.69
C TYR A 91 9.57 -1.44 13.27
N LYS A 92 10.36 -0.49 13.79
CA LYS A 92 9.84 0.77 14.36
C LYS A 92 9.19 1.72 13.34
N LYS A 93 9.37 1.50 12.03
CA LYS A 93 8.66 2.29 10.98
C LYS A 93 7.19 1.89 10.85
N TYR A 94 6.89 0.61 11.09
CA TYR A 94 5.56 0.04 10.86
C TYR A 94 4.82 -0.32 12.14
N PHE A 95 5.55 -0.59 13.23
CA PHE A 95 5.01 -1.11 14.47
C PHE A 95 5.66 -0.44 15.70
N LYS A 96 5.09 -0.68 16.87
CA LYS A 96 5.49 -0.21 18.18
C LYS A 96 6.86 -0.78 18.49
N GLU A 97 7.77 0.10 18.84
CA GLU A 97 9.16 -0.27 19.08
C GLU A 97 9.28 -1.37 20.14
N ILE A 98 10.11 -2.36 19.85
CA ILE A 98 10.48 -3.44 20.79
C ILE A 98 11.99 -3.46 20.94
N ALA A 99 12.47 -3.98 22.08
CA ALA A 99 13.90 -4.06 22.34
C ALA A 99 14.62 -4.90 21.27
N ARG A 100 15.82 -4.46 20.87
CA ARG A 100 16.69 -5.20 19.95
C ARG A 100 16.98 -6.63 20.41
N SER A 101 17.10 -6.86 21.72
CA SER A 101 17.28 -8.18 22.31
C SER A 101 16.09 -9.11 21.98
N THR A 102 14.87 -8.60 22.06
CA THR A 102 13.64 -9.30 21.67
C THR A 102 13.66 -9.69 20.19
N ILE A 103 14.05 -8.77 19.30
CA ILE A 103 14.20 -9.07 17.86
C ILE A 103 15.25 -10.17 17.63
N SER A 104 16.40 -10.06 18.30
CA SER A 104 17.45 -11.08 18.24
C SER A 104 16.95 -12.45 18.71
N THR A 105 16.16 -12.51 19.77
CA THR A 105 15.54 -13.75 20.26
C THR A 105 14.66 -14.39 19.19
N TYR A 106 13.73 -13.66 18.60
CA TYR A 106 12.84 -14.21 17.56
C TYR A 106 13.59 -14.60 16.29
N LEU A 107 14.60 -13.83 15.86
CA LEU A 107 15.45 -14.22 14.72
C LEU A 107 16.18 -15.55 14.97
N ASN A 108 16.66 -15.79 16.19
CA ASN A 108 17.29 -17.06 16.54
C ASN A 108 16.27 -18.21 16.66
N MET A 109 15.03 -17.94 17.07
CA MET A 109 13.93 -18.92 17.05
C MET A 109 13.58 -19.34 15.63
N LEU A 110 13.33 -18.37 14.74
CA LEU A 110 13.08 -18.60 13.32
C LEU A 110 14.23 -19.36 12.64
N LYS A 111 15.47 -19.13 13.09
CA LYS A 111 16.62 -19.92 12.67
C LYS A 111 16.56 -21.36 13.15
N LYS A 112 16.22 -21.59 14.43
CA LYS A 112 16.09 -22.94 15.00
C LYS A 112 14.99 -23.75 14.30
N GLU A 113 13.94 -23.07 13.84
CA GLU A 113 12.82 -23.65 13.09
C GLU A 113 13.12 -23.85 11.60
N SER A 114 14.33 -23.51 11.14
CA SER A 114 14.74 -23.59 9.73
C SER A 114 13.93 -22.70 8.78
N THR A 115 13.24 -21.69 9.29
CA THR A 115 12.63 -20.63 8.46
C THR A 115 13.70 -19.70 7.91
N LEU A 116 14.73 -19.44 8.73
CA LEU A 116 15.89 -18.63 8.37
C LEU A 116 17.17 -19.45 8.55
N TYR A 117 18.20 -19.14 7.79
CA TYR A 117 19.58 -19.52 8.13
C TYR A 117 20.42 -18.29 8.45
N LYS A 118 21.59 -18.56 9.03
CA LYS A 118 22.46 -17.55 9.61
C LYS A 118 23.84 -17.65 8.99
N GLU A 119 24.28 -16.58 8.35
CA GLU A 119 25.65 -16.41 7.85
C GLU A 119 26.39 -15.36 8.68
N ARG A 120 27.72 -15.47 8.73
CA ARG A 120 28.58 -14.50 9.40
C ARG A 120 29.63 -13.99 8.45
N ASP A 121 29.83 -12.68 8.52
CA ASP A 121 30.97 -12.00 7.91
C ASP A 121 31.68 -11.21 9.01
N GLY A 122 32.77 -11.79 9.54
CA GLY A 122 33.45 -11.30 10.73
C GLY A 122 32.50 -11.19 11.94
N ARG A 123 32.23 -9.96 12.39
CA ARG A 123 31.33 -9.67 13.52
C ARG A 123 29.88 -9.44 13.09
N VAL A 124 29.63 -9.29 11.79
CA VAL A 124 28.28 -9.04 11.25
C VAL A 124 27.57 -10.37 11.05
N VAL A 125 26.31 -10.38 11.44
CA VAL A 125 25.42 -11.54 11.34
C VAL A 125 24.32 -11.21 10.36
N TYR A 126 24.16 -12.07 9.35
CA TYR A 126 23.10 -12.00 8.37
C TYR A 126 22.09 -13.12 8.59
N TYR A 127 20.82 -12.78 8.49
CA TYR A 127 19.69 -13.70 8.43
C TYR A 127 19.15 -13.71 7.01
N ILE A 128 18.91 -14.91 6.49
CA ILE A 128 18.49 -15.15 5.11
C ILE A 128 17.38 -16.20 5.16
N PHE A 129 16.40 -16.11 4.28
CA PHE A 129 15.38 -17.16 4.15
C PHE A 129 16.01 -18.49 3.77
N TYR A 130 15.65 -19.56 4.47
CA TYR A 130 16.11 -20.92 4.14
C TYR A 130 15.56 -21.39 2.79
N GLU A 131 14.27 -21.13 2.56
CA GLU A 131 13.58 -21.34 1.29
C GLU A 131 12.99 -20.02 0.80
N ASP A 132 12.93 -19.83 -0.52
CA ASP A 132 12.29 -18.65 -1.10
C ASP A 132 10.82 -18.55 -0.64
N PRO A 133 10.32 -17.34 -0.30
CA PRO A 133 8.93 -17.17 0.11
C PRO A 133 7.96 -17.71 -0.96
N PRO A 134 6.85 -18.35 -0.56
CA PRO A 134 5.93 -18.95 -1.50
C PRO A 134 5.32 -17.92 -2.45
N ILE A 135 5.12 -18.36 -3.69
CA ILE A 135 4.41 -17.65 -4.75
C ILE A 135 3.08 -18.34 -5.03
N ASP A 136 2.11 -17.59 -5.56
CA ASP A 136 0.78 -18.08 -5.92
C ASP A 136 0.08 -18.88 -4.81
N ILE A 137 0.21 -18.39 -3.58
CA ILE A 137 -0.36 -19.02 -2.40
C ILE A 137 -1.61 -18.28 -1.94
N ASN A 138 -2.59 -19.03 -1.43
CA ASN A 138 -3.80 -18.42 -0.88
C ASN A 138 -3.44 -17.39 0.21
N PRO A 139 -3.97 -16.16 0.14
CA PRO A 139 -3.60 -15.11 1.10
C PRO A 139 -3.93 -15.42 2.56
N PHE A 140 -4.91 -16.30 2.81
CA PHE A 140 -5.21 -16.80 4.15
C PHE A 140 -4.01 -17.53 4.76
N TRP A 141 -3.35 -18.41 4.01
CA TRP A 141 -2.19 -19.15 4.51
C TRP A 141 -0.96 -18.24 4.62
N PHE A 142 -0.78 -17.35 3.66
CA PHE A 142 0.36 -16.43 3.64
C PHE A 142 0.39 -15.50 4.85
N THR A 143 -0.75 -14.86 5.17
CA THR A 143 -0.83 -13.84 6.22
C THR A 143 -0.69 -14.40 7.64
N ARG A 144 -0.80 -15.73 7.81
CA ARG A 144 -0.48 -16.41 9.08
C ARG A 144 1.02 -16.50 9.34
N ILE A 145 1.82 -16.50 8.27
CA ILE A 145 3.29 -16.62 8.33
C ILE A 145 3.93 -15.22 8.25
N PHE A 146 3.51 -14.41 7.27
CA PHE A 146 4.10 -13.10 7.00
C PHE A 146 3.13 -11.96 7.30
N CYS A 147 3.61 -10.95 8.01
CA CYS A 147 2.95 -9.65 8.01
C CYS A 147 3.19 -8.97 6.66
N ILE A 148 2.14 -8.76 5.88
CA ILE A 148 2.24 -8.14 4.54
C ILE A 148 2.38 -6.61 4.58
N VAL A 149 2.13 -5.98 5.73
CA VAL A 149 2.10 -4.51 5.87
C VAL A 149 3.38 -3.85 5.33
N PRO A 150 4.60 -4.26 5.75
CA PRO A 150 5.82 -3.64 5.24
C PRO A 150 5.97 -3.75 3.72
N ALA A 151 5.62 -4.90 3.14
CA ALA A 151 5.75 -5.15 1.71
C ALA A 151 4.82 -4.25 0.86
N TYR A 152 3.58 -4.04 1.29
CA TYR A 152 2.67 -3.13 0.59
C TYR A 152 3.04 -1.66 0.79
N PHE A 153 3.53 -1.26 1.97
CA PHE A 153 3.99 0.12 2.18
C PHE A 153 5.24 0.45 1.37
N GLU A 154 6.22 -0.45 1.27
CA GLU A 154 7.38 -0.26 0.39
C GLU A 154 6.95 -0.12 -1.08
N ARG A 155 5.96 -0.90 -1.50
CA ARG A 155 5.38 -0.78 -2.84
C ARG A 155 4.69 0.57 -3.05
N ALA A 156 3.87 1.01 -2.09
CA ALA A 156 3.24 2.34 -2.12
C ALA A 156 4.31 3.43 -2.20
N LEU A 157 5.37 3.35 -1.39
CA LEU A 157 6.49 4.29 -1.39
C LEU A 157 7.18 4.37 -2.75
N TYR A 158 7.38 3.24 -3.43
CA TYR A 158 7.91 3.23 -4.79
C TYR A 158 7.01 4.04 -5.75
N PHE A 159 5.71 3.76 -5.78
CA PHE A 159 4.79 4.46 -6.68
C PHE A 159 4.56 5.92 -6.28
N SER A 160 4.63 6.28 -4.99
CA SER A 160 4.58 7.69 -4.56
C SER A 160 5.81 8.46 -5.03
N LYS A 161 7.00 7.84 -5.01
CA LYS A 161 8.21 8.43 -5.62
C LYS A 161 8.06 8.58 -7.13
N VAL A 162 7.39 7.66 -7.81
CA VAL A 162 7.07 7.74 -9.24
C VAL A 162 6.10 8.89 -9.53
N PHE A 163 5.02 9.00 -8.75
CA PHE A 163 4.02 10.06 -8.83
C PHE A 163 4.64 11.45 -8.69
N ASN A 164 5.49 11.64 -7.67
CA ASN A 164 6.14 12.92 -7.40
C ASN A 164 7.22 13.29 -8.44
N LYS A 165 7.73 12.32 -9.20
CA LYS A 165 8.69 12.52 -10.29
C LYS A 165 8.04 12.49 -11.67
N ALA A 166 6.72 12.64 -11.77
CA ALA A 166 5.97 12.57 -13.03
C ALA A 166 6.56 13.45 -14.14
N ASP A 167 6.89 14.72 -13.84
CA ASP A 167 7.50 15.64 -14.80
C ASP A 167 8.76 15.06 -15.45
N LYS A 168 9.67 14.52 -14.63
CA LYS A 168 10.93 13.95 -15.11
C LYS A 168 10.68 12.76 -16.05
N TYR A 169 9.79 11.85 -15.68
CA TYR A 169 9.52 10.66 -16.45
C TYR A 169 8.78 10.97 -17.76
N VAL A 170 7.82 11.89 -17.72
CA VAL A 170 7.13 12.37 -18.92
C VAL A 170 8.10 13.06 -19.87
N ASP A 171 9.01 13.91 -19.37
CA ASP A 171 10.02 14.57 -20.21
C ASP A 171 10.95 13.58 -20.90
N GLN A 172 11.30 12.47 -20.25
CA GLN A 172 12.09 11.39 -20.85
C GLN A 172 11.30 10.65 -21.94
N TYR A 173 10.02 10.37 -21.69
CA TYR A 173 9.16 9.66 -22.64
C TYR A 173 8.86 10.49 -23.90
N ILE A 174 8.53 11.78 -23.75
CA ILE A 174 8.30 12.68 -24.89
C ILE A 174 9.53 12.80 -25.78
N LYS A 175 10.73 12.89 -25.18
CA LYS A 175 11.99 12.90 -25.94
C LYS A 175 12.20 11.61 -26.73
N LYS A 176 11.71 10.48 -26.24
CA LYS A 176 11.87 9.16 -26.87
C LYS A 176 10.81 8.87 -27.94
N PHE A 177 9.57 9.34 -27.74
CA PHE A 177 8.40 8.93 -28.54
C PHE A 177 7.65 10.08 -29.23
N HIS A 178 8.10 11.33 -29.09
CA HIS A 178 7.52 12.51 -29.75
C HIS A 178 6.03 12.79 -29.43
N SER A 179 5.55 12.42 -28.24
CA SER A 179 4.17 12.73 -27.81
C SER A 179 3.96 14.25 -27.60
N GLU A 180 2.87 14.79 -28.13
CA GLU A 180 2.72 16.24 -28.34
C GLU A 180 2.17 17.03 -27.12
N ILE A 181 1.52 16.38 -26.15
CA ILE A 181 0.79 17.10 -25.07
C ILE A 181 1.29 16.72 -23.67
N ARG A 182 2.42 17.33 -23.28
CA ARG A 182 3.09 17.14 -21.97
C ARG A 182 2.15 17.26 -20.78
N ARG A 183 1.32 18.31 -20.72
CA ARG A 183 0.45 18.59 -19.57
C ARG A 183 -0.60 17.50 -19.38
N THR A 184 -1.23 17.05 -20.46
CA THR A 184 -2.20 15.95 -20.41
C THR A 184 -1.53 14.66 -19.99
N LEU A 185 -0.35 14.35 -20.55
CA LEU A 185 0.36 13.12 -20.22
C LEU A 185 0.78 13.07 -18.74
N ILE A 186 1.25 14.19 -18.17
CA ILE A 186 1.53 14.28 -16.72
C ILE A 186 0.27 14.01 -15.89
N ARG A 187 -0.85 14.64 -16.24
CA ARG A 187 -2.11 14.47 -15.53
C ARG A 187 -2.58 13.02 -15.57
N ASN A 188 -2.56 12.40 -16.74
CA ASN A 188 -2.97 11.00 -16.95
C ASN A 188 -2.03 10.02 -16.24
N PHE A 189 -0.72 10.26 -16.31
CA PHE A 189 0.28 9.46 -15.62
C PHE A 189 0.12 9.51 -14.10
N LYS A 190 -0.06 10.71 -13.54
CA LYS A 190 -0.36 10.88 -12.11
C LYS A 190 -1.66 10.18 -11.73
N PHE A 191 -2.69 10.31 -12.56
CA PHE A 191 -3.98 9.65 -12.32
C PHE A 191 -3.84 8.12 -12.22
N LEU A 192 -3.19 7.49 -13.19
CA LEU A 192 -2.92 6.06 -13.19
C LEU A 192 -2.07 5.63 -11.99
N THR A 193 -1.01 6.37 -11.69
CA THR A 193 -0.13 6.08 -10.55
C THR A 193 -0.88 6.20 -9.21
N GLY A 194 -1.73 7.22 -9.07
CA GLY A 194 -2.61 7.36 -7.92
C GLY A 194 -3.58 6.18 -7.77
N LEU A 195 -4.16 5.70 -8.87
CA LEU A 195 -5.07 4.56 -8.87
C LEU A 195 -4.36 3.26 -8.46
N ILE A 196 -3.10 3.06 -8.88
CA ILE A 196 -2.24 1.95 -8.43
C ILE A 196 -2.05 2.03 -6.92
N ILE A 197 -1.72 3.21 -6.37
CA ILE A 197 -1.50 3.41 -4.92
C ILE A 197 -2.77 3.08 -4.12
N LEU A 198 -3.95 3.50 -4.57
CA LEU A 198 -5.21 3.13 -3.92
C LEU A 198 -5.42 1.60 -3.91
N ASN A 199 -5.13 0.94 -5.03
CA ASN A 199 -5.26 -0.51 -5.12
C ASN A 199 -4.25 -1.25 -4.24
N ILE A 200 -3.04 -0.72 -4.05
CA ILE A 200 -2.06 -1.26 -3.09
C ILE A 200 -2.68 -1.30 -1.68
N PHE A 201 -3.31 -0.22 -1.24
CA PHE A 201 -3.95 -0.16 0.08
C PHE A 201 -5.22 -0.99 0.17
N LYS A 202 -6.01 -1.08 -0.91
CA LYS A 202 -7.14 -2.00 -1.00
C LYS A 202 -6.67 -3.45 -0.86
N ASN A 203 -5.65 -3.85 -1.62
CA ASN A 203 -5.12 -5.22 -1.61
C ASN A 203 -4.57 -5.56 -0.24
N ARG A 204 -3.74 -4.68 0.34
CA ARG A 204 -3.27 -4.83 1.72
C ARG A 204 -4.44 -5.08 2.68
N SER A 205 -5.48 -4.24 2.63
CA SER A 205 -6.64 -4.35 3.51
C SER A 205 -7.38 -5.68 3.33
N SER A 206 -7.66 -6.09 2.09
CA SER A 206 -8.29 -7.39 1.79
C SER A 206 -7.53 -8.58 2.39
N LYS A 207 -6.19 -8.52 2.37
CA LYS A 207 -5.35 -9.58 2.96
C LYS A 207 -5.26 -9.46 4.48
N CYS A 208 -5.20 -8.24 5.01
CA CYS A 208 -5.25 -8.03 6.46
C CYS A 208 -6.55 -8.57 7.05
N VAL A 209 -7.71 -8.47 6.39
CA VAL A 209 -8.96 -9.10 6.86
C VAL A 209 -8.81 -10.61 7.13
N LEU A 210 -7.90 -11.29 6.42
CA LEU A 210 -7.65 -12.73 6.58
C LEU A 210 -6.62 -13.06 7.67
N CYS A 211 -5.89 -12.07 8.17
CA CYS A 211 -4.86 -12.25 9.17
C CYS A 211 -5.47 -12.64 10.53
N GLN A 212 -4.88 -13.65 11.18
CA GLN A 212 -5.32 -14.11 12.50
C GLN A 212 -5.00 -13.10 13.62
N PHE A 213 -4.13 -12.14 13.36
CA PHE A 213 -3.66 -11.15 14.34
C PHE A 213 -4.33 -9.78 14.18
N SER A 214 -5.26 -9.63 13.24
CA SER A 214 -5.92 -8.36 12.94
C SER A 214 -7.40 -8.34 13.33
N ARG A 215 -7.96 -7.17 13.66
CA ARG A 215 -9.39 -6.94 13.84
C ARG A 215 -10.03 -6.80 12.46
N ARG A 216 -10.64 -7.89 12.03
CA ARG A 216 -11.29 -8.02 10.71
C ARG A 216 -12.26 -6.89 10.38
N GLU A 217 -12.96 -6.37 11.39
CA GLU A 217 -13.93 -5.28 11.23
C GLU A 217 -13.27 -3.98 10.74
N ILE A 218 -12.10 -3.63 11.28
CA ILE A 218 -11.39 -2.38 10.92
C ILE A 218 -10.90 -2.48 9.49
N TYR A 219 -10.22 -3.58 9.16
CA TYR A 219 -9.71 -3.79 7.80
C TYR A 219 -10.82 -4.02 6.77
N GLY A 220 -11.97 -4.59 7.18
CA GLY A 220 -13.15 -4.73 6.33
C GLY A 220 -13.75 -3.36 5.96
N LYS A 221 -13.90 -2.46 6.95
CA LYS A 221 -14.31 -1.07 6.69
C LYS A 221 -13.30 -0.34 5.80
N LEU A 222 -12.01 -0.51 6.07
CA LEU A 222 -10.95 0.09 5.25
C LEU A 222 -11.01 -0.41 3.80
N GLU A 223 -11.19 -1.71 3.60
CA GLU A 223 -11.35 -2.29 2.27
C GLU A 223 -12.58 -1.72 1.53
N GLU A 224 -13.72 -1.61 2.20
CA GLU A 224 -14.93 -1.04 1.62
C GLU A 224 -14.72 0.42 1.18
N MET A 225 -14.12 1.24 2.04
CA MET A 225 -13.82 2.64 1.72
C MET A 225 -12.84 2.77 0.55
N MET A 226 -11.82 1.90 0.50
CA MET A 226 -10.89 1.86 -0.63
C MET A 226 -11.60 1.44 -1.92
N LYS A 227 -12.50 0.45 -1.88
CA LYS A 227 -13.30 0.02 -3.04
C LYS A 227 -14.14 1.17 -3.60
N ILE A 228 -14.78 1.94 -2.72
CA ILE A 228 -15.57 3.11 -3.11
C ILE A 228 -14.68 4.16 -3.77
N ALA A 229 -13.56 4.52 -3.14
CA ALA A 229 -12.62 5.51 -3.66
C ALA A 229 -12.03 5.12 -5.02
N ILE A 230 -11.75 3.82 -5.21
CA ILE A 230 -11.29 3.25 -6.49
C ILE A 230 -12.40 3.33 -7.54
N LYS A 231 -13.61 2.84 -7.22
CA LYS A 231 -14.76 2.85 -8.14
C LYS A 231 -15.04 4.26 -8.66
N ASP A 232 -14.99 5.27 -7.81
CA ASP A 232 -15.20 6.67 -8.20
C ASP A 232 -14.20 7.21 -9.23
N ARG A 233 -13.06 6.53 -9.37
CA ARG A 233 -11.91 6.90 -10.21
C ARG A 233 -11.64 5.89 -11.33
N SER A 234 -12.44 4.84 -11.46
CA SER A 234 -12.19 3.78 -12.44
C SER A 234 -13.43 3.24 -13.14
N ASP A 235 -14.63 3.70 -12.80
CA ASP A 235 -15.88 3.10 -13.27
C ASP A 235 -16.18 3.28 -14.76
N VAL A 236 -15.56 4.27 -15.41
CA VAL A 236 -15.68 4.49 -16.85
C VAL A 236 -14.39 4.18 -17.60
N LEU A 237 -13.40 3.58 -16.92
CA LEU A 237 -12.16 3.12 -17.56
C LEU A 237 -12.36 1.73 -18.17
N PRO A 238 -11.68 1.44 -19.30
CA PRO A 238 -11.66 0.11 -19.90
C PRO A 238 -11.13 -0.97 -18.95
N GLU A 239 -11.74 -2.16 -18.98
CA GLU A 239 -11.39 -3.29 -18.11
C GLU A 239 -9.96 -3.79 -18.33
N ASP A 240 -9.51 -3.82 -19.59
CA ASP A 240 -8.16 -4.21 -19.97
C ASP A 240 -7.07 -3.32 -19.36
N LEU A 241 -7.30 -2.01 -19.29
CA LEU A 241 -6.45 -1.06 -18.58
C LEU A 241 -6.43 -1.34 -17.07
N LEU A 242 -7.57 -1.67 -16.47
CA LEU A 242 -7.67 -1.97 -15.04
C LEU A 242 -7.00 -3.32 -14.69
N GLU A 243 -7.23 -4.36 -15.47
CA GLU A 243 -6.62 -5.68 -15.25
C GLU A 243 -5.10 -5.61 -15.45
N THR A 244 -4.64 -5.05 -16.58
CA THR A 244 -3.22 -5.08 -16.93
C THR A 244 -2.39 -4.17 -16.04
N LEU A 245 -2.85 -2.94 -15.81
CA LEU A 245 -2.06 -1.93 -15.09
C LEU A 245 -2.31 -2.01 -13.59
N VAL A 246 -3.57 -2.02 -13.18
CA VAL A 246 -3.91 -1.78 -11.78
C VAL A 246 -3.75 -3.06 -10.96
N GLN A 247 -4.15 -4.22 -11.46
CA GLN A 247 -4.01 -5.47 -10.68
C GLN A 247 -2.55 -5.91 -10.58
N SER A 248 -1.80 -5.92 -11.69
CA SER A 248 -0.41 -6.42 -11.68
C SER A 248 0.56 -5.52 -10.91
N PHE A 249 0.42 -4.19 -11.01
CA PHE A 249 1.35 -3.24 -10.38
C PHE A 249 1.04 -2.98 -8.92
N SER A 250 -0.23 -3.11 -8.51
CA SER A 250 -0.63 -2.90 -7.12
C SER A 250 -0.39 -4.10 -6.21
N GLU A 251 -0.06 -5.25 -6.77
CA GLU A 251 0.05 -6.51 -6.03
C GLU A 251 1.51 -6.89 -5.77
N ILE A 252 1.78 -7.62 -4.68
CA ILE A 252 3.11 -8.16 -4.37
C ILE A 252 3.35 -9.49 -5.10
N PRO A 253 4.61 -9.89 -5.36
CA PRO A 253 4.89 -11.08 -6.16
C PRO A 253 4.34 -12.39 -5.61
N SER A 254 4.22 -12.50 -4.28
CA SER A 254 3.59 -13.67 -3.64
C SER A 254 2.12 -13.87 -4.02
N PHE A 255 1.47 -12.86 -4.59
CA PHE A 255 0.09 -12.88 -5.05
C PHE A 255 -0.02 -12.48 -6.54
N ASN A 256 0.95 -12.91 -7.36
CA ASN A 256 0.98 -12.69 -8.82
C ASN A 256 1.19 -11.24 -9.25
N GLY A 257 1.71 -10.39 -8.36
CA GLY A 257 2.18 -9.05 -8.71
C GLY A 257 3.59 -9.03 -9.32
N ILE A 258 3.98 -7.88 -9.87
CA ILE A 258 5.30 -7.72 -10.50
C ILE A 258 6.44 -7.59 -9.48
N TYR A 259 7.65 -8.05 -9.80
CA TYR A 259 8.84 -7.73 -9.00
C TYR A 259 9.35 -6.32 -9.32
N LEU A 260 9.76 -5.56 -8.29
CA LEU A 260 10.35 -4.22 -8.42
C LEU A 260 11.86 -4.21 -8.07
N LYS A 261 12.50 -5.38 -8.25
CA LYS A 261 13.87 -5.68 -7.77
C LYS A 261 14.96 -4.94 -8.54
N GLU A 262 14.78 -4.73 -9.85
CA GLU A 262 15.85 -4.26 -10.74
C GLU A 262 15.54 -2.89 -11.36
N LYS A 263 16.59 -2.10 -11.63
CA LYS A 263 16.47 -0.79 -12.26
C LYS A 263 15.77 -0.87 -13.62
N LYS A 264 16.11 -1.86 -14.44
CA LYS A 264 15.49 -2.10 -15.75
C LYS A 264 13.98 -2.37 -15.61
N SER A 265 13.61 -3.28 -14.72
CA SER A 265 12.20 -3.55 -14.38
C SER A 265 11.46 -2.28 -13.93
N ARG A 266 12.10 -1.39 -13.15
CA ARG A 266 11.48 -0.13 -12.72
C ARG A 266 11.32 0.88 -13.86
N GLU A 267 12.26 0.93 -14.79
CA GLU A 267 12.15 1.77 -16.00
C GLU A 267 11.04 1.25 -16.91
N ASP A 268 10.95 -0.07 -17.09
CA ASP A 268 9.90 -0.74 -17.86
C ASP A 268 8.50 -0.47 -17.26
N VAL A 269 8.37 -0.50 -15.92
CA VAL A 269 7.10 -0.17 -15.23
C VAL A 269 6.66 1.27 -15.52
N VAL A 270 7.58 2.23 -15.40
CA VAL A 270 7.25 3.64 -15.65
C VAL A 270 6.89 3.87 -17.11
N GLU A 271 7.65 3.28 -18.04
CA GLU A 271 7.37 3.36 -19.47
C GLU A 271 6.01 2.74 -19.83
N ASN A 272 5.66 1.61 -19.22
CA ASN A 272 4.35 0.99 -19.39
C ASN A 272 3.22 1.92 -18.91
N ILE A 273 3.33 2.52 -17.71
CA ILE A 273 2.31 3.46 -17.22
C ILE A 273 2.17 4.65 -18.18
N LEU A 274 3.28 5.18 -18.71
CA LEU A 274 3.26 6.29 -19.66
C LEU A 274 2.60 5.91 -20.98
N LYS A 275 2.90 4.71 -21.48
CA LYS A 275 2.26 4.16 -22.67
C LYS A 275 0.75 4.05 -22.49
N PHE A 276 0.27 3.47 -21.38
CA PHE A 276 -1.16 3.43 -21.07
C PHE A 276 -1.77 4.83 -20.92
N ALA A 277 -1.05 5.78 -20.32
CA ALA A 277 -1.50 7.16 -20.16
C ALA A 277 -1.69 7.89 -21.51
N ASP A 278 -0.94 7.49 -22.54
CA ASP A 278 -1.01 8.03 -23.91
C ASP A 278 -2.05 7.27 -24.75
N ASP A 279 -2.00 5.93 -24.74
CA ASP A 279 -2.91 5.05 -25.50
C ASP A 279 -4.38 5.27 -25.10
N TYR A 280 -4.67 5.40 -23.80
CA TYR A 280 -6.02 5.59 -23.25
C TYR A 280 -6.33 7.04 -22.90
N LYS A 281 -5.66 7.98 -23.55
CA LYS A 281 -5.76 9.41 -23.22
C LYS A 281 -7.21 9.90 -23.11
N LYS A 282 -8.07 9.57 -24.08
CA LYS A 282 -9.47 10.06 -24.11
C LYS A 282 -10.29 9.50 -22.94
N ASP A 283 -10.15 8.22 -22.65
CA ASP A 283 -10.88 7.56 -21.55
C ASP A 283 -10.43 8.11 -20.19
N LEU A 284 -9.13 8.35 -20.02
CA LEU A 284 -8.58 8.97 -18.82
C LEU A 284 -9.06 10.40 -18.64
N GLU A 285 -9.09 11.21 -19.72
CA GLU A 285 -9.62 12.57 -19.65
C GLU A 285 -11.11 12.59 -19.27
N PHE A 286 -11.88 11.66 -19.81
CA PHE A 286 -13.29 11.50 -19.47
C PHE A 286 -13.47 11.07 -18.01
N GLN A 287 -12.76 10.04 -17.54
CA GLN A 287 -12.80 9.58 -16.15
C GLN A 287 -12.41 10.70 -15.18
N ILE A 288 -11.33 11.43 -15.46
CA ILE A 288 -10.87 12.55 -14.62
C ILE A 288 -11.98 13.60 -14.49
N MET A 289 -12.61 13.98 -15.61
CA MET A 289 -13.71 14.94 -15.62
C MET A 289 -14.91 14.45 -14.78
N VAL A 290 -15.28 13.17 -14.92
CA VAL A 290 -16.37 12.55 -14.13
C VAL A 290 -16.03 12.56 -12.64
N SER A 291 -14.82 12.15 -12.27
CA SER A 291 -14.36 12.13 -10.87
C SER A 291 -14.32 13.53 -10.26
N THR A 292 -13.86 14.55 -10.99
CA THR A 292 -13.89 15.95 -10.54
C THR A 292 -15.33 16.42 -10.30
N ARG A 293 -16.25 16.12 -11.22
CA ARG A 293 -17.67 16.48 -11.07
C ARG A 293 -18.30 15.82 -9.85
N ARG A 294 -18.03 14.53 -9.61
CA ARG A 294 -18.49 13.80 -8.42
C ARG A 294 -17.97 14.42 -7.13
N LYS A 295 -16.67 14.76 -7.08
CA LYS A 295 -16.07 15.42 -5.92
C LYS A 295 -16.76 16.75 -5.64
N ALA A 296 -16.98 17.59 -6.66
CA ALA A 296 -17.66 18.87 -6.51
C ALA A 296 -19.12 18.72 -6.01
N LEU A 297 -19.86 17.73 -6.52
CA LEU A 297 -21.21 17.45 -6.05
C LEU A 297 -21.25 17.02 -4.58
N ARG A 298 -20.30 16.19 -4.14
CA ARG A 298 -20.20 15.76 -2.73
C ARG A 298 -19.88 16.91 -1.79
N VAL A 299 -18.99 17.82 -2.19
CA VAL A 299 -18.69 19.02 -1.39
C VAL A 299 -19.96 19.86 -1.23
N LYS A 300 -20.70 20.13 -2.31
CA LYS A 300 -21.97 20.87 -2.25
C LYS A 300 -23.03 20.18 -1.39
N GLN A 301 -23.13 18.85 -1.47
CA GLN A 301 -24.06 18.08 -0.63
C GLN A 301 -23.69 18.15 0.85
N LYS A 302 -22.39 18.07 1.18
CA LYS A 302 -21.92 18.23 2.57
C LYS A 302 -22.19 19.63 3.12
N GLU A 303 -21.97 20.66 2.32
CA GLU A 303 -22.30 22.05 2.69
C GLU A 303 -23.81 22.22 2.91
N ALA A 304 -24.65 21.61 2.07
CA ALA A 304 -26.10 21.65 2.21
C ALA A 304 -26.61 20.89 3.45
N SER A 305 -26.01 19.74 3.79
CA SER A 305 -26.37 18.97 4.99
C SER A 305 -25.80 19.57 6.28
N GLY A 306 -24.64 20.23 6.23
CA GLY A 306 -24.00 20.86 7.39
C GLY A 306 -24.68 22.15 7.88
N ASN A 307 -25.60 22.72 7.09
CA ASN A 307 -26.44 23.85 7.51
C ASN A 307 -27.75 23.42 8.21
N GLN A 308 -28.04 22.11 8.31
CA GLN A 308 -29.24 21.62 9.02
C GLN A 308 -28.97 21.24 10.48
N ASP A 309 -27.71 21.15 10.92
CA ASP A 309 -27.35 20.78 12.30
C ASP A 309 -27.13 22.00 13.23
N LEU A 310 -27.56 23.20 12.82
CA LEU A 310 -27.48 24.45 13.62
C LEU A 310 -28.83 25.12 13.88
N GLU A 311 -29.95 24.49 13.54
CA GLU A 311 -31.29 24.93 13.96
C GLU A 311 -31.92 23.89 14.90
N ILE A 312 -31.48 23.89 16.16
CA ILE A 312 -32.31 23.50 17.33
C ILE A 312 -32.14 24.57 18.40
#